data_AF-V8R7K7-F1
#
_entry.id   AF-V8R7K7-F1
#
_cell.length_a   1.000
_cell.length_b   1.000
_cell.length_c   1.000
_cell.angle_alpha   90.00
_cell.angle_beta   90.00
_cell.angle_gamma   90.00
#
_symmetry.space_group_name_H-M   'P 1'
#
loop_
_entity.id
_entity.type
_entity.pdbx_description
1 polymer ?
#
loop_
_entity_poly.entity_id
_entity_poly.type
_entity_poly.pdbx_seq_one_letter_code
_entity_poly.pdbx_strand_id
1 'polypeptide(L)'
;MQLIEHSDSPRYIRLHERDNVVVVVNDQGVPAGTEFADGLVTLDFVPQSHKVTLEDIPEGGPVIRYGQIIGYALQPIRRGSWVKEDQLRMPTAPPLDSLPLSTDVPDAQAPLEGFTFEGYRNADGTVGTRNILGITTTVQCVTGVLDHAVKRIKEELLPKYPHVDDVVALTHSYGCGVAITATDAYIPIRTVRNLARNPNLGGEALVIGLGCEKLQAGQVMHEDDASVDLSDPWLYRLQDSSHGFTEMIEQIMELAEVRLKKLDQRRRETVPASELILGMQCGGSDAFSGITANPALGYASDLLLRAGATVMFSEVTEVRDAIYLLTSRAQTQTVAEELVREMDWYDRYLAKGEADRSANTTPGNKKGGLSNIVEKSLGSIVKSGSSAINGVLGPGERFKHKGLIFCATPASDFVCGTLQLAAGMNLHVFTTGRGTPYGLAMAPVVKVSTRTELAQRWPDLIDIDAGRIATGRATIEELGWELFHYYLDVASGKQQTWAEKHKLHNDITLFNPAPIT
;
A
#
# COMPACT_ATOMS: atom_id res chain seq x y z
N MET A 1 -6.98 -2.56 -49.30
CA MET A 1 -6.95 -1.29 -48.55
C MET A 1 -6.86 -1.67 -47.08
N GLN A 2 -5.65 -1.74 -46.51
CA GLN A 2 -5.48 -1.95 -45.07
C GLN A 2 -5.88 -0.67 -44.37
N LEU A 3 -6.94 -0.72 -43.58
CA LEU A 3 -7.33 0.38 -42.70
C LEU A 3 -6.22 0.55 -41.66
N ILE A 4 -5.73 1.77 -41.49
CA ILE A 4 -4.78 2.11 -40.43
C ILE A 4 -5.53 1.93 -39.11
N GLU A 5 -5.03 1.10 -38.20
CA GLU A 5 -5.57 0.99 -36.84
C GLU A 5 -5.46 2.36 -36.16
N HIS A 6 -6.57 3.09 -36.09
CA HIS A 6 -6.67 4.33 -35.33
C HIS A 6 -6.86 4.00 -33.84
N SER A 7 -6.52 4.95 -32.96
CA SER A 7 -6.76 4.84 -31.50
C SER A 7 -8.22 4.54 -31.14
N ASP A 8 -9.15 4.82 -32.06
CA ASP A 8 -10.60 4.68 -31.89
C ASP A 8 -11.15 3.33 -32.38
N SER A 9 -10.29 2.45 -32.92
CA SER A 9 -10.70 1.09 -33.30
C SER A 9 -11.20 0.32 -32.06
N PRO A 10 -12.26 -0.49 -32.16
CA PRO A 10 -12.74 -1.30 -31.04
C PRO A 10 -11.65 -2.22 -30.51
N ARG A 11 -11.34 -2.10 -29.22
CA ARG A 11 -10.28 -2.86 -28.56
C ARG A 11 -10.78 -3.43 -27.24
N TYR A 12 -10.33 -4.64 -26.96
CA TYR A 12 -10.52 -5.27 -25.67
C TYR A 12 -9.19 -5.84 -25.17
N ILE A 13 -9.13 -6.15 -23.88
CA ILE A 13 -8.03 -6.91 -23.29
C ILE A 13 -8.57 -8.25 -22.76
N ARG A 14 -7.90 -9.33 -23.14
CA ARG A 14 -8.06 -10.67 -22.58
C ARG A 14 -6.85 -10.97 -21.71
N LEU A 15 -7.07 -11.40 -20.47
CA LEU A 15 -5.98 -11.53 -19.48
C LEU A 15 -5.41 -12.93 -19.43
N HIS A 16 -6.23 -13.94 -19.74
CA HIS A 16 -5.82 -15.34 -19.78
C HIS A 16 -6.51 -16.07 -20.93
N GLU A 17 -5.85 -17.09 -21.50
CA GLU A 17 -6.38 -17.91 -22.61
C GLU A 17 -7.65 -18.71 -22.25
N ARG A 18 -7.91 -18.87 -20.96
CA ARG A 18 -9.11 -19.55 -20.40
C ARG A 18 -10.27 -18.58 -20.16
N ASP A 19 -10.03 -17.28 -20.29
CA ASP A 19 -11.07 -16.28 -20.02
C ASP A 19 -12.17 -16.40 -21.07
N ASN A 20 -13.43 -16.39 -20.63
CA ASN A 20 -14.59 -16.32 -21.51
C ASN A 20 -15.24 -14.93 -21.52
N VAL A 21 -14.56 -13.95 -20.91
CA VAL A 21 -14.89 -12.53 -20.96
C VAL A 21 -13.65 -11.70 -21.26
N VAL A 22 -13.85 -10.54 -21.88
CA VAL A 22 -12.79 -9.56 -22.15
C VAL A 22 -13.23 -8.16 -21.73
N VAL A 23 -12.27 -7.28 -21.47
CA VAL A 23 -12.55 -5.92 -20.97
C VAL A 23 -12.40 -4.90 -22.07
N VAL A 24 -13.44 -4.09 -22.29
CA VAL A 24 -13.41 -2.99 -23.29
C VAL A 24 -12.51 -1.85 -22.80
N VAL A 25 -11.61 -1.39 -23.65
CA VAL A 25 -10.63 -0.34 -23.27
C VAL A 25 -10.89 1.03 -23.89
N ASN A 26 -11.76 1.12 -24.90
CA ASN A 26 -12.13 2.38 -25.55
C ASN A 26 -12.76 3.37 -24.55
N ASP A 27 -12.28 4.61 -24.53
CA ASP A 27 -12.68 5.65 -23.55
C ASP A 27 -14.18 5.88 -23.45
N GLN A 28 -14.89 5.83 -24.57
CA GLN A 28 -16.35 6.03 -24.64
C GLN A 28 -17.15 4.72 -24.49
N GLY A 29 -16.48 3.60 -24.23
CA GLY A 29 -17.04 2.28 -24.43
C GLY A 29 -17.24 1.96 -25.92
N VAL A 30 -18.05 0.94 -26.18
CA VAL A 30 -18.43 0.52 -27.54
C VAL A 30 -19.95 0.38 -27.66
N PRO A 31 -20.59 0.89 -28.73
CA PRO A 31 -22.03 0.74 -28.95
C PRO A 31 -22.41 -0.71 -29.29
N ALA A 32 -23.70 -1.03 -29.22
CA ALA A 32 -24.23 -2.28 -29.75
C ALA A 32 -23.97 -2.39 -31.26
N GLY A 33 -23.69 -3.61 -31.74
CA GLY A 33 -23.34 -3.89 -33.13
C GLY A 33 -21.88 -3.59 -33.48
N THR A 34 -21.04 -3.28 -32.50
CA THR A 34 -19.60 -3.06 -32.72
C THR A 34 -18.91 -4.39 -33.00
N GLU A 35 -18.23 -4.50 -34.14
CA GLU A 35 -17.43 -5.67 -34.52
C GLU A 35 -15.94 -5.46 -34.14
N PHE A 36 -15.38 -6.42 -33.43
CA PHE A 36 -13.95 -6.51 -33.13
C PHE A 36 -13.22 -7.35 -34.20
N ALA A 37 -11.90 -7.23 -34.28
CA ALA A 37 -11.08 -7.87 -35.31
C ALA A 37 -11.19 -9.42 -35.36
N ASP A 38 -11.58 -10.05 -34.25
CA ASP A 38 -11.77 -11.50 -34.11
C ASP A 38 -13.21 -11.96 -34.43
N GLY A 39 -14.07 -11.06 -34.90
CA GLY A 39 -15.48 -11.33 -35.22
C GLY A 39 -16.41 -11.35 -34.01
N LEU A 40 -15.96 -10.92 -32.82
CA LEU A 40 -16.87 -10.62 -31.72
C LEU A 40 -17.74 -9.40 -32.09
N VAL A 41 -19.05 -9.52 -31.91
CA VAL A 41 -20.00 -8.42 -32.12
C VAL A 41 -20.73 -8.13 -30.82
N THR A 42 -20.72 -6.88 -30.37
CA THR A 42 -21.46 -6.50 -29.16
C THR A 42 -22.97 -6.51 -29.39
N LEU A 43 -23.73 -7.02 -28.41
CA LEU A 43 -25.19 -6.98 -28.42
C LEU A 43 -25.74 -5.75 -27.70
N ASP A 44 -24.96 -5.22 -26.75
CA ASP A 44 -25.31 -4.08 -25.91
C ASP A 44 -24.28 -2.95 -26.11
N PHE A 45 -24.62 -1.76 -25.63
CA PHE A 45 -23.57 -0.80 -25.29
C PHE A 45 -22.75 -1.36 -24.14
N VAL A 46 -21.43 -1.41 -24.29
CA VAL A 46 -20.49 -1.86 -23.27
C VAL A 46 -19.64 -0.66 -22.85
N PRO A 47 -19.78 -0.17 -21.60
CA PRO A 47 -18.93 0.92 -21.13
C PRO A 47 -17.45 0.52 -21.10
N GLN A 48 -16.55 1.51 -21.11
CA GLN A 48 -15.13 1.28 -20.81
C GLN A 48 -15.01 0.52 -19.48
N SER A 49 -13.98 -0.32 -19.35
CA SER A 49 -13.65 -1.10 -18.15
C SER A 49 -14.61 -2.25 -17.82
N HIS A 50 -15.70 -2.38 -18.59
CA HIS A 50 -16.68 -3.44 -18.40
C HIS A 50 -16.41 -4.63 -19.32
N LYS A 51 -17.00 -5.76 -18.93
CA LYS A 51 -16.76 -7.07 -19.52
C LYS A 51 -17.76 -7.38 -20.62
N VAL A 52 -17.29 -7.95 -21.72
CA VAL A 52 -18.10 -8.55 -22.79
C VAL A 52 -17.79 -10.04 -22.89
N THR A 53 -18.82 -10.86 -23.07
CA THR A 53 -18.70 -12.32 -23.21
C THR A 53 -18.14 -12.72 -24.58
N LEU A 54 -17.21 -13.67 -24.59
CA LEU A 54 -16.65 -14.26 -25.81
C LEU A 54 -17.50 -15.41 -26.38
N GLU A 55 -18.40 -15.95 -25.57
CA GLU A 55 -19.25 -17.10 -25.88
C GLU A 55 -20.61 -17.00 -25.18
N ASP A 56 -21.56 -17.86 -25.54
CA ASP A 56 -22.81 -18.01 -24.81
C ASP A 56 -22.54 -18.73 -23.48
N ILE A 57 -22.91 -18.09 -22.36
CA ILE A 57 -22.77 -18.64 -21.01
C ILE A 57 -24.17 -19.07 -20.54
N PRO A 58 -24.43 -20.37 -20.31
CA PRO A 58 -25.73 -20.83 -19.83
C PRO A 58 -25.98 -20.39 -18.39
N GLU A 59 -27.23 -20.48 -17.94
CA GLU A 59 -27.56 -20.33 -16.50
C GLU A 59 -26.73 -21.31 -15.66
N GLY A 60 -26.15 -20.82 -14.57
CA GLY A 60 -25.21 -21.57 -13.73
C GLY A 60 -23.82 -21.74 -14.35
N GLY A 61 -23.59 -21.30 -15.59
CA GLY A 61 -22.30 -21.35 -16.27
C GLY A 61 -21.27 -20.42 -15.63
N PRO A 62 -19.97 -20.79 -15.63
CA PRO A 62 -18.91 -19.99 -15.02
C PRO A 62 -18.55 -18.78 -15.90
N VAL A 63 -18.36 -17.64 -15.25
CA VAL A 63 -17.69 -16.47 -15.83
C VAL A 63 -16.23 -16.51 -15.38
N ILE A 64 -15.31 -16.55 -16.35
CA ILE A 64 -13.89 -16.81 -16.12
C ILE A 64 -13.07 -15.58 -16.56
N ARG A 65 -12.30 -15.02 -15.62
CA ARG A 65 -11.36 -13.91 -15.84
C ARG A 65 -10.09 -14.19 -15.03
N TYR A 66 -8.91 -13.81 -15.54
CA TYR A 66 -7.60 -14.20 -14.96
C TYR A 66 -7.40 -15.72 -14.90
N GLY A 67 -8.09 -16.47 -15.76
CA GLY A 67 -8.12 -17.94 -15.74
C GLY A 67 -8.88 -18.55 -14.55
N GLN A 68 -9.52 -17.72 -13.72
CA GLN A 68 -10.25 -18.11 -12.51
C GLN A 68 -11.73 -17.79 -12.63
N ILE A 69 -12.56 -18.55 -11.91
CA ILE A 69 -14.01 -18.30 -11.86
C ILE A 69 -14.27 -17.08 -11.00
N ILE A 70 -14.83 -16.02 -11.60
CA ILE A 70 -15.22 -14.80 -10.89
C ILE A 70 -16.71 -14.79 -10.52
N GLY A 71 -17.51 -15.70 -11.07
CA GLY A 71 -18.95 -15.77 -10.81
C GLY A 71 -19.63 -16.86 -11.61
N TYR A 72 -20.89 -17.13 -11.28
CA TYR A 72 -21.77 -18.00 -12.05
C TYR A 72 -22.95 -17.18 -12.56
N ALA A 73 -23.30 -17.34 -13.83
CA ALA A 73 -24.41 -16.61 -14.44
C ALA A 73 -25.75 -17.00 -13.78
N LEU A 74 -26.53 -16.02 -13.34
CA LEU A 74 -27.87 -16.22 -12.75
C LEU A 74 -28.95 -16.48 -13.79
N GLN A 75 -28.65 -16.20 -15.06
CA GLN A 75 -29.49 -16.40 -16.23
C GLN A 75 -28.57 -16.55 -17.46
N PRO A 76 -29.03 -17.10 -18.60
CA PRO A 76 -28.20 -17.21 -19.79
C PRO A 76 -27.69 -15.83 -20.26
N ILE A 77 -26.39 -15.72 -20.55
CA ILE A 77 -25.72 -14.53 -21.09
C ILE A 77 -25.20 -14.85 -22.47
N ARG A 78 -25.68 -14.16 -23.50
CA ARG A 78 -25.26 -14.43 -24.89
C ARG A 78 -23.86 -13.90 -25.16
N ARG A 79 -23.15 -14.47 -26.15
CA ARG A 79 -21.91 -13.93 -26.71
C ARG A 79 -22.12 -12.47 -27.13
N GLY A 80 -21.17 -11.60 -26.79
CA GLY A 80 -21.23 -10.17 -27.11
C GLY A 80 -22.05 -9.33 -26.13
N SER A 81 -22.65 -9.91 -25.09
CA SER A 81 -23.39 -9.16 -24.08
C SER A 81 -22.47 -8.54 -23.03
N TRP A 82 -22.90 -7.39 -22.50
CA TRP A 82 -22.27 -6.80 -21.32
C TRP A 82 -22.56 -7.66 -20.07
N VAL A 83 -21.53 -8.12 -19.39
CA VAL A 83 -21.65 -8.81 -18.10
C VAL A 83 -21.83 -7.80 -16.96
N LYS A 84 -23.02 -7.79 -16.37
CA LYS A 84 -23.36 -6.93 -15.23
C LYS A 84 -23.18 -7.67 -13.91
N GLU A 85 -22.92 -6.93 -12.84
CA GLU A 85 -22.70 -7.50 -11.51
C GLU A 85 -23.94 -8.24 -10.95
N ASP A 86 -25.14 -7.73 -11.23
CA ASP A 86 -26.42 -8.27 -10.77
C ASP A 86 -26.83 -9.55 -11.51
N GLN A 87 -26.08 -9.92 -12.54
CA GLN A 87 -26.24 -11.17 -13.27
C GLN A 87 -25.35 -12.29 -12.73
N LEU A 88 -24.49 -12.02 -11.74
CA LEU A 88 -23.52 -12.98 -11.25
C LEU A 88 -23.77 -13.36 -9.79
N ARG A 89 -23.84 -14.67 -9.54
CA ARG A 89 -23.66 -15.23 -8.22
C ARG A 89 -22.16 -15.36 -7.93
N MET A 90 -21.69 -14.74 -6.86
CA MET A 90 -20.31 -14.86 -6.40
C MET A 90 -19.99 -16.31 -5.99
N PRO A 91 -18.79 -16.84 -6.30
CA PRO A 91 -18.39 -18.15 -5.80
C PRO A 91 -18.16 -18.11 -4.29
N THR A 92 -18.34 -19.25 -3.62
CA THR A 92 -17.98 -19.39 -2.21
C THR A 92 -16.46 -19.46 -2.09
N ALA A 93 -15.89 -18.70 -1.16
CA ALA A 93 -14.45 -18.78 -0.89
C ALA A 93 -14.06 -20.17 -0.37
N PRO A 94 -12.90 -20.71 -0.78
CA PRO A 94 -12.43 -21.99 -0.28
C PRO A 94 -12.21 -21.93 1.25
N PRO A 95 -12.54 -23.02 1.98
CA PRO A 95 -12.16 -23.17 3.38
C PRO A 95 -10.65 -23.03 3.57
N LEU A 96 -10.23 -22.32 4.62
CA LEU A 96 -8.81 -22.03 4.88
C LEU A 96 -7.97 -23.29 5.12
N ASP A 97 -8.57 -24.34 5.69
CA ASP A 97 -7.97 -25.65 5.96
C ASP A 97 -7.80 -26.53 4.71
N SER A 98 -8.38 -26.12 3.57
CA SER A 98 -8.30 -26.84 2.29
C SER A 98 -7.35 -26.20 1.27
N LEU A 99 -6.65 -25.13 1.66
CA LEU A 99 -5.80 -24.37 0.75
C LEU A 99 -4.53 -25.14 0.36
N PRO A 100 -4.08 -25.02 -0.90
CA PRO A 100 -2.77 -25.52 -1.30
C PRO A 100 -1.65 -24.75 -0.58
N LEU A 101 -0.65 -25.45 -0.05
CA LEU A 101 0.46 -24.86 0.70
C LEU A 101 1.77 -25.13 -0.03
N SER A 102 2.39 -24.07 -0.57
CA SER A 102 3.68 -24.14 -1.28
C SER A 102 3.71 -25.18 -2.41
N THR A 103 2.61 -25.30 -3.16
CA THR A 103 2.48 -26.29 -4.24
C THR A 103 3.02 -25.81 -5.58
N ASP A 104 3.22 -24.50 -5.75
CA ASP A 104 3.68 -23.87 -6.99
C ASP A 104 4.65 -22.74 -6.66
N VAL A 105 5.77 -23.14 -6.03
CA VAL A 105 6.84 -22.20 -5.65
C VAL A 105 7.64 -21.86 -6.91
N PRO A 106 7.66 -20.59 -7.34
CA PRO A 106 8.40 -20.19 -8.53
C PRO A 106 9.91 -20.30 -8.30
N ASP A 107 10.63 -20.66 -9.36
CA ASP A 107 12.10 -20.66 -9.34
C ASP A 107 12.66 -19.25 -9.08
N ALA A 108 13.77 -19.19 -8.35
CA ALA A 108 14.47 -17.94 -8.14
C ALA A 108 14.98 -17.38 -9.48
N GLN A 109 14.62 -16.12 -9.77
CA GLN A 109 15.10 -15.43 -10.96
C GLN A 109 16.56 -14.99 -10.79
N ALA A 110 17.26 -14.78 -11.91
CA ALA A 110 18.65 -14.31 -11.88
C ALA A 110 18.76 -12.93 -11.19
N PRO A 111 19.72 -12.75 -10.26
CA PRO A 111 19.87 -11.50 -9.53
C PRO A 111 20.22 -10.33 -10.46
N LEU A 112 19.85 -9.13 -10.03
CA LEU A 112 20.21 -7.86 -10.66
C LEU A 112 21.23 -7.16 -9.77
N GLU A 113 22.44 -6.96 -10.29
CA GLU A 113 23.54 -6.32 -9.57
C GLU A 113 23.79 -4.89 -10.08
N GLY A 114 24.48 -4.09 -9.27
CA GLY A 114 24.94 -2.75 -9.66
C GLY A 114 23.90 -1.63 -9.54
N PHE A 115 22.67 -1.92 -9.12
CA PHE A 115 21.67 -0.89 -8.83
C PHE A 115 21.83 -0.32 -7.42
N THR A 116 21.77 1.00 -7.31
CA THR A 116 21.98 1.76 -6.07
C THR A 116 20.99 2.91 -5.95
N PHE A 117 20.87 3.47 -4.74
CA PHE A 117 20.22 4.76 -4.50
C PHE A 117 21.00 5.55 -3.43
N GLU A 118 20.76 6.85 -3.36
CA GLU A 118 21.39 7.72 -2.36
C GLU A 118 20.53 7.76 -1.08
N GLY A 119 20.93 7.03 -0.04
CA GLY A 119 20.14 6.84 1.19
C GLY A 119 20.85 7.30 2.45
N TYR A 120 20.11 7.46 3.56
CA TYR A 120 20.68 7.79 4.88
C TYR A 120 20.86 6.52 5.71
N ARG A 121 22.11 6.08 5.89
CA ARG A 121 22.41 4.92 6.73
C ARG A 121 22.13 5.22 8.20
N ASN A 122 21.51 4.27 8.89
CA ASN A 122 21.22 4.32 10.32
C ASN A 122 22.20 3.44 11.11
N ALA A 123 22.32 3.68 12.41
CA ALA A 123 23.19 2.89 13.30
C ALA A 123 22.76 1.41 13.40
N ASP A 124 21.46 1.13 13.27
CA ASP A 124 20.90 -0.24 13.27
C ASP A 124 21.08 -0.98 11.94
N GLY A 125 21.74 -0.36 10.95
CA GLY A 125 21.98 -0.91 9.62
C GLY A 125 20.87 -0.66 8.61
N THR A 126 19.70 -0.17 9.03
CA THR A 126 18.64 0.23 8.09
C THR A 126 19.02 1.49 7.31
N VAL A 127 18.32 1.75 6.21
CA VAL A 127 18.54 2.94 5.39
C VAL A 127 17.25 3.72 5.20
N GLY A 128 17.26 5.00 5.53
CA GLY A 128 16.19 5.94 5.24
C GLY A 128 16.30 6.52 3.82
N THR A 129 15.17 6.75 3.16
CA THR A 129 15.07 7.54 1.93
C THR A 129 14.88 9.03 2.23
N ARG A 130 14.51 9.37 3.47
CA ARG A 130 14.37 10.73 3.99
C ARG A 130 15.06 10.83 5.36
N ASN A 131 15.36 12.05 5.76
CA ASN A 131 15.98 12.41 7.04
C ASN A 131 15.02 13.30 7.82
N ILE A 132 14.11 12.70 8.58
CA ILE A 132 12.97 13.37 9.21
C ILE A 132 13.11 13.33 10.74
N LEU A 133 12.82 14.45 11.41
CA LEU A 133 12.59 14.43 12.86
C LEU A 133 11.15 13.97 13.14
N GLY A 134 10.98 12.76 13.64
CA GLY A 134 9.69 12.25 14.10
C GLY A 134 9.45 12.57 15.57
N ILE A 135 8.27 13.10 15.90
CA ILE A 135 7.86 13.35 17.28
C ILE A 135 6.58 12.56 17.56
N THR A 136 6.70 11.44 18.26
CA THR A 136 5.56 10.58 18.60
C THR A 136 4.93 10.98 19.92
N THR A 137 3.62 10.79 20.03
CA THR A 137 2.91 10.98 21.30
C THR A 137 2.64 9.66 21.99
N THR A 138 2.38 9.70 23.29
CA THR A 138 1.84 8.57 24.05
C THR A 138 0.33 8.64 24.20
N VAL A 139 -0.29 9.81 23.93
CA VAL A 139 -1.72 10.06 24.13
C VAL A 139 -2.24 11.24 23.31
N GLN A 140 -3.51 11.19 22.92
CA GLN A 140 -4.20 12.23 22.14
C GLN A 140 -4.24 13.62 22.82
N CYS A 141 -4.21 13.69 24.16
CA CYS A 141 -4.26 14.96 24.90
C CYS A 141 -3.08 15.90 24.58
N VAL A 142 -1.96 15.35 24.09
CA VAL A 142 -0.75 16.09 23.72
C VAL A 142 -0.88 16.79 22.37
N THR A 143 -1.74 16.30 21.47
CA THR A 143 -1.79 16.68 20.05
C THR A 143 -1.85 18.19 19.84
N GLY A 144 -2.75 18.92 20.53
CA GLY A 144 -2.87 20.37 20.33
C GLY A 144 -1.64 21.18 20.76
N VAL A 145 -0.90 20.72 21.78
CA VAL A 145 0.38 21.35 22.19
C VAL A 145 1.46 21.04 21.16
N LEU A 146 1.52 19.79 20.71
CA LEU A 146 2.50 19.35 19.73
C LEU A 146 2.31 20.02 18.37
N ASP A 147 1.07 20.23 17.91
CA ASP A 147 0.78 20.93 16.66
C ASP A 147 1.36 22.37 16.67
N HIS A 148 1.21 23.06 17.81
CA HIS A 148 1.79 24.39 17.98
C HIS A 148 3.33 24.36 18.00
N ALA A 149 3.91 23.38 18.70
CA ALA A 149 5.35 23.20 18.74
C ALA A 149 5.92 22.86 17.36
N VAL A 150 5.37 21.88 16.64
CA VAL A 150 5.82 21.47 15.31
C VAL A 150 5.72 22.60 14.31
N LYS A 151 4.66 23.41 14.35
CA LYS A 151 4.59 24.62 13.53
C LYS A 151 5.77 25.55 13.78
N ARG A 152 6.07 25.86 15.05
CA ARG A 152 7.23 26.69 15.42
C ARG A 152 8.56 26.05 15.05
N ILE A 153 8.73 24.74 15.24
CA ILE A 153 9.95 24.02 14.83
C ILE A 153 10.16 24.20 13.32
N LYS A 154 9.11 24.02 12.50
CA LYS A 154 9.20 24.19 11.04
C LYS A 154 9.49 25.63 10.60
N GLU A 155 8.96 26.62 11.32
CA GLU A 155 9.13 28.05 10.98
C GLU A 155 10.46 28.64 11.51
N GLU A 156 10.90 28.24 12.70
CA GLU A 156 12.00 28.86 13.45
C GLU A 156 13.29 28.03 13.48
N LEU A 157 13.19 26.69 13.49
CA LEU A 157 14.36 25.80 13.65
C LEU A 157 14.75 25.12 12.34
N LEU A 158 13.81 24.45 11.67
CA LEU A 158 14.07 23.66 10.46
C LEU A 158 14.85 24.44 9.37
N PRO A 159 14.60 25.75 9.11
CA PRO A 159 15.38 26.50 8.12
C PRO A 159 16.88 26.64 8.46
N LYS A 160 17.29 26.40 9.70
CA LYS A 160 18.69 26.40 10.15
C LYS A 160 19.40 25.07 9.85
N TYR A 161 18.65 24.03 9.51
CA TYR A 161 19.12 22.65 9.36
C TYR A 161 18.78 22.11 7.95
N PRO A 162 19.47 22.59 6.91
CA PRO A 162 19.12 22.36 5.51
C PRO A 162 19.23 20.89 5.07
N HIS A 163 19.82 20.01 5.87
CA HIS A 163 19.94 18.58 5.58
C HIS A 163 18.87 17.72 6.27
N VAL A 164 17.92 18.34 6.97
CA VAL A 164 16.74 17.69 7.53
C VAL A 164 15.55 17.93 6.59
N ASP A 165 14.93 16.86 6.12
CA ASP A 165 13.87 16.93 5.10
C ASP A 165 12.56 17.49 5.67
N ASP A 166 12.16 17.09 6.88
CA ASP A 166 10.96 17.61 7.55
C ASP A 166 10.96 17.31 9.07
N VAL A 167 9.97 17.87 9.77
CA VAL A 167 9.58 17.50 11.14
C VAL A 167 8.12 16.99 11.12
N VAL A 168 7.87 15.81 11.67
CA VAL A 168 6.55 15.16 11.58
C VAL A 168 6.04 14.78 12.96
N ALA A 169 4.83 15.23 13.28
CA ALA A 169 4.09 14.77 14.45
C ALA A 169 3.44 13.41 14.16
N LEU A 170 3.69 12.42 15.02
CA LEU A 170 3.06 11.09 14.95
C LEU A 170 1.99 11.02 16.03
N THR A 171 0.86 11.70 15.77
CA THR A 171 -0.26 11.80 16.71
C THR A 171 -1.26 10.67 16.47
N HIS A 172 -1.93 10.25 17.54
CA HIS A 172 -2.89 9.16 17.50
C HIS A 172 -3.90 9.20 18.65
N SER A 173 -5.06 8.58 18.43
CA SER A 173 -6.15 8.52 19.42
C SER A 173 -5.91 7.54 20.59
N TYR A 174 -4.90 6.67 20.50
CA TYR A 174 -4.61 5.69 21.55
C TYR A 174 -3.94 6.32 22.78
N GLY A 175 -3.84 5.56 23.88
CA GLY A 175 -3.03 5.90 25.05
C GLY A 175 -3.81 6.24 26.32
N CYS A 176 -5.06 6.71 26.21
CA CYS A 176 -5.97 6.94 27.34
C CYS A 176 -7.38 6.45 26.97
N GLY A 177 -8.23 6.14 27.95
CA GLY A 177 -9.58 5.60 27.68
C GLY A 177 -9.57 4.24 26.97
N VAL A 178 -8.46 3.49 27.09
CA VAL A 178 -8.29 2.17 26.45
C VAL A 178 -7.99 1.10 27.49
N ALA A 179 -8.40 -0.14 27.19
CA ALA A 179 -7.95 -1.31 27.94
C ALA A 179 -6.56 -1.73 27.44
N ILE A 180 -5.50 -1.13 27.97
CA ILE A 180 -4.10 -1.33 27.55
C ILE A 180 -3.63 -2.81 27.63
N THR A 181 -4.30 -3.63 28.44
CA THR A 181 -4.03 -5.06 28.64
C THR A 181 -5.09 -5.98 28.03
N ALA A 182 -6.08 -5.44 27.30
CA ALA A 182 -7.07 -6.26 26.63
C ALA A 182 -6.46 -7.10 25.49
N THR A 183 -7.19 -8.14 25.08
CA THR A 183 -6.87 -8.91 23.88
C THR A 183 -6.67 -7.97 22.69
N ASP A 184 -5.61 -8.21 21.92
CA ASP A 184 -5.19 -7.43 20.75
C ASP A 184 -4.79 -5.96 21.02
N ALA A 185 -4.79 -5.49 22.28
CA ALA A 185 -4.30 -4.15 22.65
C ALA A 185 -2.79 -3.97 22.40
N TYR A 186 -2.05 -5.08 22.26
CA TYR A 186 -0.64 -5.05 21.88
C TYR A 186 -0.42 -4.51 20.45
N ILE A 187 -1.41 -4.57 19.56
CA ILE A 187 -1.30 -4.13 18.16
C ILE A 187 -1.07 -2.62 18.05
N PRO A 188 -1.93 -1.74 18.59
CA PRO A 188 -1.67 -0.29 18.55
C PRO A 188 -0.38 0.08 19.30
N ILE A 189 -0.08 -0.53 20.45
CA ILE A 189 1.16 -0.30 21.22
C ILE A 189 2.39 -0.60 20.35
N ARG A 190 2.42 -1.78 19.74
CA ARG A 190 3.52 -2.22 18.87
C ARG A 190 3.62 -1.37 17.61
N THR A 191 2.49 -0.93 17.06
CA THR A 191 2.45 -0.03 15.89
C THR A 191 3.12 1.30 16.21
N VAL A 192 2.75 1.95 17.32
CA VAL A 192 3.35 3.23 17.75
C VAL A 192 4.85 3.08 18.01
N ARG A 193 5.25 2.01 18.71
CA ARG A 193 6.67 1.66 18.90
C ARG A 193 7.41 1.57 17.57
N ASN A 194 6.87 0.82 16.61
CA ASN A 194 7.60 0.57 15.36
C ASN A 194 7.54 1.74 14.38
N LEU A 195 6.55 2.63 14.46
CA LEU A 195 6.56 3.92 13.76
C LEU A 195 7.74 4.78 14.21
N ALA A 196 7.99 4.90 15.52
CA ALA A 196 9.12 5.64 16.07
C ALA A 196 10.50 5.10 15.64
N ARG A 197 10.52 3.86 15.11
CA ARG A 197 11.72 3.16 14.63
C ARG A 197 11.82 3.13 13.10
N ASN A 198 10.96 3.83 12.38
CA ASN A 198 11.00 3.81 10.92
C ASN A 198 12.37 4.34 10.41
N PRO A 199 12.99 3.72 9.39
CA PRO A 199 14.31 4.12 8.91
C PRO A 199 14.44 5.60 8.52
N ASN A 200 13.35 6.25 8.10
CA ASN A 200 13.35 7.67 7.74
C ASN A 200 13.48 8.62 8.95
N LEU A 201 13.36 8.12 10.18
CA LEU A 201 13.52 8.90 11.41
C LEU A 201 14.96 8.90 11.97
N GLY A 202 15.87 8.12 11.36
CA GLY A 202 17.29 8.14 11.72
C GLY A 202 17.65 7.58 13.10
N GLY A 203 16.70 7.02 13.84
CA GLY A 203 16.88 6.66 15.25
C GLY A 203 16.83 7.86 16.21
N GLU A 204 16.42 9.04 15.75
CA GLU A 204 16.43 10.30 16.51
C GLU A 204 15.01 10.77 16.89
N ALA A 205 14.04 9.86 16.94
CA ALA A 205 12.66 10.19 17.28
C ALA A 205 12.55 10.71 18.72
N LEU A 206 11.60 11.63 18.94
CA LEU A 206 11.25 12.15 20.27
C LEU A 206 9.90 11.59 20.71
N VAL A 207 9.71 11.45 22.03
CA VAL A 207 8.41 11.11 22.64
C VAL A 207 7.91 12.29 23.48
N ILE A 208 6.71 12.76 23.19
CA ILE A 208 6.01 13.74 24.04
C ILE A 208 4.80 13.07 24.68
N GLY A 209 4.82 13.00 26.02
CA GLY A 209 3.73 12.43 26.81
C GLY A 209 2.95 13.47 27.60
N LEU A 210 1.79 13.10 28.13
CA LEU A 210 1.08 13.98 29.06
C LEU A 210 1.65 13.80 30.47
N GLY A 211 1.80 12.55 30.92
CA GLY A 211 2.29 12.14 32.24
C GLY A 211 1.32 11.25 33.04
N CYS A 212 0.07 11.09 32.59
CA CYS A 212 -0.98 10.33 33.31
C CYS A 212 -1.67 9.26 32.45
N GLU A 213 -1.28 9.11 31.20
CA GLU A 213 -1.83 8.14 30.24
C GLU A 213 -1.50 6.68 30.63
N LYS A 214 -2.16 5.72 29.96
CA LYS A 214 -1.88 4.30 30.15
C LYS A 214 -0.71 3.80 29.30
N LEU A 215 -0.56 4.30 28.07
CA LEU A 215 0.58 3.98 27.22
C LEU A 215 1.81 4.74 27.72
N GLN A 216 2.75 4.06 28.35
CA GLN A 216 3.95 4.71 28.90
C GLN A 216 5.01 4.91 27.81
N ALA A 217 5.80 5.98 27.92
CA ALA A 217 6.89 6.28 26.99
C ALA A 217 7.88 5.11 26.82
N GLY A 218 8.19 4.39 27.92
CA GLY A 218 9.04 3.19 27.88
C GLY A 218 8.47 2.00 27.07
N GLN A 219 7.16 2.01 26.77
CA GLN A 219 6.56 1.04 25.85
C GLN A 219 6.73 1.45 24.39
N VAL A 220 7.05 2.72 24.11
CA VAL A 220 7.27 3.28 22.78
C VAL A 220 8.75 3.27 22.40
N MET A 221 9.63 3.77 23.27
CA MET A 221 11.09 3.73 23.10
C MET A 221 11.77 3.32 24.41
N HIS A 222 12.80 2.48 24.34
CA HIS A 222 13.53 1.96 25.52
C HIS A 222 14.98 1.64 25.18
N GLU A 223 15.86 1.65 26.18
CA GLU A 223 17.32 1.50 26.02
C GLU A 223 17.75 0.15 25.40
N ASP A 224 16.93 -0.90 25.55
CA ASP A 224 17.20 -2.21 24.95
C ASP A 224 16.98 -2.26 23.42
N ASP A 225 16.63 -1.14 22.78
CA ASP A 225 16.37 -1.06 21.34
C ASP A 225 17.47 -0.30 20.59
N ALA A 226 18.32 -1.04 19.87
CA ALA A 226 19.43 -0.48 19.11
C ALA A 226 19.02 0.42 17.93
N SER A 227 17.74 0.50 17.58
CA SER A 227 17.23 1.37 16.50
C SER A 227 16.89 2.78 16.94
N VAL A 228 17.03 3.10 18.23
CA VAL A 228 16.81 4.45 18.78
C VAL A 228 18.02 4.90 19.60
N ASP A 229 18.37 6.19 19.50
CA ASP A 229 19.43 6.80 20.30
C ASP A 229 18.85 7.60 21.46
N LEU A 230 18.90 6.99 22.65
CA LEU A 230 18.42 7.57 23.90
C LEU A 230 19.54 8.19 24.75
N SER A 231 20.75 8.40 24.21
CA SER A 231 21.88 8.98 24.96
C SER A 231 21.65 10.44 25.36
N ASP A 232 20.93 11.17 24.52
CA ASP A 232 20.45 12.53 24.79
C ASP A 232 19.00 12.51 25.29
N PRO A 233 18.52 13.59 25.92
CA PRO A 233 17.11 13.74 26.25
C PRO A 233 16.19 13.45 25.05
N TRP A 234 15.22 12.57 25.25
CA TRP A 234 14.33 12.07 24.20
C TRP A 234 12.84 12.13 24.57
N LEU A 235 12.55 12.40 25.84
CA LEU A 235 11.21 12.41 26.43
C LEU A 235 10.95 13.75 27.10
N TYR A 236 9.78 14.32 26.84
CA TYR A 236 9.19 15.36 27.68
C TYR A 236 7.76 15.01 28.04
N ARG A 237 7.37 15.21 29.30
CA ARG A 237 5.99 15.05 29.77
C ARG A 237 5.42 16.42 30.05
N LEU A 238 4.29 16.74 29.44
CA LEU A 238 3.69 18.08 29.56
C LEU A 238 3.39 18.45 31.03
N GLN A 239 2.99 17.48 31.86
CA GLN A 239 2.70 17.72 33.28
C GLN A 239 3.94 17.98 34.16
N ASP A 240 5.15 17.83 33.62
CA ASP A 240 6.37 18.22 34.33
C ASP A 240 6.62 19.75 34.26
N SER A 241 5.87 20.48 33.42
CA SER A 241 5.91 21.95 33.33
C SER A 241 5.51 22.63 34.63
N SER A 242 6.28 23.64 35.05
CA SER A 242 5.99 24.43 36.26
C SER A 242 5.33 25.79 35.97
N HIS A 243 5.42 26.31 34.73
CA HIS A 243 5.03 27.66 34.34
C HIS A 243 4.03 27.68 33.16
N GLY A 244 3.42 26.54 32.83
CA GLY A 244 2.28 26.44 31.92
C GLY A 244 2.66 26.18 30.45
N PHE A 245 1.76 26.57 29.54
CA PHE A 245 1.84 26.22 28.11
C PHE A 245 3.11 26.71 27.42
N THR A 246 3.57 27.93 27.70
CA THR A 246 4.77 28.50 27.06
C THR A 246 6.01 27.67 27.35
N GLU A 247 6.23 27.29 28.62
CA GLU A 247 7.34 26.43 29.03
C GLU A 247 7.24 25.06 28.33
N MET A 248 6.03 24.48 28.20
CA MET A 248 5.86 23.21 27.49
C MET A 248 6.38 23.29 26.05
N ILE A 249 6.07 24.38 25.34
CA ILE A 249 6.53 24.58 23.97
C ILE A 249 8.05 24.79 23.94
N GLU A 250 8.61 25.59 24.84
CA GLU A 250 10.05 25.84 24.92
C GLU A 250 10.84 24.54 25.15
N GLN A 251 10.38 23.69 26.06
CA GLN A 251 11.00 22.38 26.31
C GLN A 251 10.96 21.46 25.08
N ILE A 252 9.82 21.44 24.35
CA ILE A 252 9.73 20.67 23.08
C ILE A 252 10.69 21.23 22.02
N MET A 253 10.80 22.56 21.91
CA MET A 253 11.71 23.23 20.97
C MET A 253 13.18 22.93 21.30
N GLU A 254 13.57 22.94 22.58
CA GLU A 254 14.93 22.60 23.04
C GLU A 254 15.29 21.15 22.66
N LEU A 255 14.40 20.19 22.93
CA LEU A 255 14.58 18.80 22.52
C LEU A 255 14.71 18.66 21.00
N ALA A 256 13.83 19.32 20.26
CA ALA A 256 13.86 19.29 18.80
C ALA A 256 15.17 19.86 18.26
N GLU A 257 15.68 20.96 18.81
CA GLU A 257 16.93 21.57 18.36
C GLU A 257 18.14 20.65 18.55
N VAL A 258 18.20 19.90 19.66
CA VAL A 258 19.26 18.89 19.89
C VAL A 258 19.22 17.82 18.80
N ARG A 259 18.05 17.27 18.48
CA ARG A 259 17.90 16.23 17.45
C ARG A 259 18.14 16.77 16.04
N LEU A 260 17.68 17.98 15.74
CA LEU A 260 17.92 18.61 14.44
C LEU A 260 19.41 18.82 14.17
N LYS A 261 20.21 19.21 15.18
CA LYS A 261 21.68 19.31 15.04
C LYS A 261 22.33 17.99 14.66
N LYS A 262 21.85 16.86 15.22
CA LYS A 262 22.34 15.52 14.87
C LYS A 262 21.91 15.11 13.46
N LEU A 263 20.61 15.26 13.15
CA LEU A 263 20.08 14.92 11.84
C LEU A 263 20.74 15.74 10.72
N ASP A 264 21.05 17.02 10.97
CA ASP A 264 21.70 17.90 9.97
C ASP A 264 23.14 17.51 9.63
N GLN A 265 23.81 16.70 10.47
CA GLN A 265 25.15 16.18 10.16
C GLN A 265 25.11 15.00 9.18
N ARG A 266 23.94 14.41 8.95
CA ARG A 266 23.78 13.23 8.10
C ARG A 266 23.86 13.63 6.64
N ARG A 267 24.45 12.77 5.81
CA ARG A 267 24.47 12.91 4.35
C ARG A 267 23.95 11.62 3.73
N ARG A 268 23.40 11.74 2.52
CA ARG A 268 23.10 10.57 1.72
C ARG A 268 24.41 9.89 1.33
N GLU A 269 24.37 8.56 1.30
CA GLU A 269 25.43 7.69 0.84
C GLU A 269 24.89 6.82 -0.29
N THR A 270 25.72 6.47 -1.25
CA THR A 270 25.39 5.44 -2.25
C THR A 270 25.24 4.10 -1.53
N VAL A 271 24.04 3.55 -1.53
CA VAL A 271 23.72 2.23 -0.95
C VAL A 271 23.16 1.30 -2.03
N PRO A 272 23.32 -0.04 -1.89
CA PRO A 272 22.71 -0.97 -2.83
C PRO A 272 21.17 -0.87 -2.79
N ALA A 273 20.54 -1.13 -3.94
CA ALA A 273 19.08 -1.17 -4.06
C ALA A 273 18.43 -2.20 -3.10
N SER A 274 19.20 -3.18 -2.61
CA SER A 274 18.79 -4.13 -1.59
C SER A 274 18.35 -3.50 -0.26
N GLU A 275 18.69 -2.23 -0.01
CA GLU A 275 18.24 -1.49 1.18
C GLU A 275 16.90 -0.79 1.01
N LEU A 276 16.31 -0.84 -0.18
CA LEU A 276 14.98 -0.31 -0.41
C LEU A 276 13.92 -1.25 0.19
N ILE A 277 12.90 -0.65 0.80
CA ILE A 277 11.77 -1.35 1.41
C ILE A 277 10.50 -0.69 0.88
N LEU A 278 9.96 -1.27 -0.19
CA LEU A 278 8.79 -0.76 -0.89
C LEU A 278 7.50 -1.29 -0.26
N GLY A 279 6.61 -0.41 0.21
CA GLY A 279 5.22 -0.73 0.51
C GLY A 279 4.33 -0.52 -0.72
N MET A 280 3.40 -1.45 -0.97
CA MET A 280 2.44 -1.37 -2.06
C MET A 280 1.02 -1.46 -1.52
N GLN A 281 0.13 -0.57 -1.96
CA GLN A 281 -1.30 -0.69 -1.73
C GLN A 281 -2.13 -0.17 -2.90
N CYS A 282 -3.39 -0.59 -2.94
CA CYS A 282 -4.39 -0.06 -3.85
C CYS A 282 -5.22 1.02 -3.15
N GLY A 283 -5.82 1.91 -3.94
CA GLY A 283 -6.73 2.94 -3.45
C GLY A 283 -8.12 2.80 -4.05
N GLY A 284 -8.51 3.83 -4.81
CA GLY A 284 -9.74 3.84 -5.59
C GLY A 284 -9.69 2.87 -6.77
N SER A 285 -9.73 1.57 -6.50
CA SER A 285 -9.63 0.50 -7.50
C SER A 285 -10.72 0.57 -8.57
N ASP A 286 -10.37 0.19 -9.78
CA ASP A 286 -11.24 0.02 -10.94
C ASP A 286 -10.85 -1.25 -11.71
N ALA A 287 -11.59 -1.60 -12.77
CA ALA A 287 -11.29 -2.82 -13.52
C ALA A 287 -9.93 -2.79 -14.23
N PHE A 288 -9.38 -1.59 -14.49
CA PHE A 288 -8.05 -1.42 -15.07
C PHE A 288 -6.92 -1.61 -14.07
N SER A 289 -7.20 -1.53 -12.76
CA SER A 289 -6.19 -1.73 -11.71
C SER A 289 -5.44 -3.05 -11.90
N GLY A 290 -6.17 -4.15 -12.12
CA GLY A 290 -5.58 -5.47 -12.41
C GLY A 290 -5.16 -5.71 -13.86
N ILE A 291 -5.28 -4.72 -14.75
CA ILE A 291 -4.92 -4.80 -16.18
C ILE A 291 -3.67 -3.98 -16.49
N THR A 292 -3.48 -2.84 -15.81
CA THR A 292 -2.42 -1.87 -16.10
C THR A 292 -1.48 -1.70 -14.92
N ALA A 293 -1.90 -0.95 -13.89
CA ALA A 293 -1.03 -0.52 -12.80
C ALA A 293 -0.52 -1.70 -11.97
N ASN A 294 -1.39 -2.61 -11.53
CA ASN A 294 -0.98 -3.72 -10.66
C ASN A 294 -0.03 -4.70 -11.37
N PRO A 295 -0.25 -5.10 -12.65
CA PRO A 295 0.76 -5.86 -13.41
C PRO A 295 2.12 -5.16 -13.54
N ALA A 296 2.15 -3.86 -13.83
CA ALA A 296 3.40 -3.11 -13.91
C ALA A 296 4.13 -3.03 -12.56
N LEU A 297 3.38 -2.83 -11.47
CA LEU A 297 3.92 -2.93 -10.10
C LEU A 297 4.45 -4.32 -9.80
N GLY A 298 3.75 -5.38 -10.21
CA GLY A 298 4.19 -6.75 -10.04
C GLY A 298 5.52 -7.02 -10.74
N TYR A 299 5.69 -6.52 -11.97
CA TYR A 299 6.95 -6.61 -12.69
C TYR A 299 8.06 -5.81 -11.99
N ALA A 300 7.78 -4.57 -11.57
CA ALA A 300 8.74 -3.75 -10.83
C ALA A 300 9.12 -4.37 -9.47
N SER A 301 8.17 -5.04 -8.81
CA SER A 301 8.39 -5.82 -7.59
C SER A 301 9.40 -6.93 -7.86
N ASP A 302 9.21 -7.74 -8.90
CA ASP A 302 10.15 -8.81 -9.25
C ASP A 302 11.56 -8.26 -9.57
N LEU A 303 11.67 -7.10 -10.22
CA LEU A 303 12.97 -6.42 -10.43
C LEU A 303 13.64 -6.01 -9.11
N LEU A 304 12.89 -5.41 -8.19
CA LEU A 304 13.39 -5.03 -6.86
C LEU A 304 13.84 -6.26 -6.05
N LEU A 305 13.08 -7.34 -6.10
CA LEU A 305 13.42 -8.60 -5.42
C LEU A 305 14.70 -9.20 -5.98
N ARG A 306 14.89 -9.19 -7.30
CA ARG A 306 16.14 -9.61 -7.96
C ARG A 306 17.32 -8.72 -7.58
N ALA A 307 17.08 -7.43 -7.27
CA ALA A 307 18.07 -6.52 -6.72
C ALA A 307 18.28 -6.66 -5.20
N GLY A 308 17.65 -7.65 -4.55
CA GLY A 308 17.79 -7.96 -3.13
C GLY A 308 16.97 -7.09 -2.18
N ALA A 309 16.05 -6.27 -2.70
CA ALA A 309 15.22 -5.37 -1.91
C ALA A 309 14.11 -6.14 -1.16
N THR A 310 13.40 -5.42 -0.29
CA THR A 310 12.16 -5.91 0.33
C THR A 310 10.97 -5.26 -0.32
N VAL A 311 9.96 -6.04 -0.67
CA VAL A 311 8.69 -5.53 -1.20
C VAL A 311 7.56 -6.06 -0.33
N MET A 312 6.67 -5.17 0.12
CA MET A 312 5.50 -5.49 0.94
C MET A 312 4.21 -5.26 0.15
N PHE A 313 3.32 -6.24 0.20
CA PHE A 313 1.92 -6.07 -0.20
C PHE A 313 1.01 -6.51 0.95
N SER A 314 -0.19 -5.94 1.00
CA SER A 314 -1.00 -5.95 2.23
C SER A 314 -2.48 -6.21 1.97
N GLU A 315 -3.38 -5.47 2.62
CA GLU A 315 -4.81 -5.41 2.31
C GLU A 315 -5.50 -6.78 2.36
N VAL A 316 -5.60 -7.37 3.56
CA VAL A 316 -6.18 -8.71 3.79
C VAL A 316 -7.53 -8.86 3.08
N THR A 317 -8.42 -7.88 3.25
CA THR A 317 -9.73 -7.86 2.60
C THR A 317 -9.66 -7.90 1.06
N GLU A 318 -8.60 -7.36 0.45
CA GLU A 318 -8.40 -7.35 -0.99
C GLU A 318 -7.68 -8.59 -1.53
N VAL A 319 -7.16 -9.48 -0.69
CA VAL A 319 -6.49 -10.69 -1.19
C VAL A 319 -7.18 -11.97 -0.71
N ARG A 320 -8.07 -11.86 0.27
CA ARG A 320 -8.72 -12.98 0.97
C ARG A 320 -9.38 -13.99 0.04
N ASP A 321 -10.03 -13.54 -1.03
CA ASP A 321 -10.74 -14.44 -1.96
C ASP A 321 -9.84 -15.02 -3.05
N ALA A 322 -8.58 -14.60 -3.12
CA ALA A 322 -7.54 -15.15 -4.00
C ALA A 322 -6.39 -15.81 -3.23
N ILE A 323 -6.58 -16.08 -1.93
CA ILE A 323 -5.54 -16.58 -1.01
C ILE A 323 -4.91 -17.91 -1.46
N TYR A 324 -5.65 -18.77 -2.17
CA TYR A 324 -5.14 -20.04 -2.70
C TYR A 324 -4.00 -19.83 -3.70
N LEU A 325 -3.97 -18.71 -4.43
CA LEU A 325 -2.87 -18.38 -5.35
C LEU A 325 -1.64 -17.89 -4.59
N LEU A 326 -1.82 -17.21 -3.45
CA LEU A 326 -0.73 -16.72 -2.62
C LEU A 326 -0.09 -17.85 -1.80
N THR A 327 -0.90 -18.69 -1.17
CA THR A 327 -0.45 -19.85 -0.38
C THR A 327 0.27 -20.88 -1.25
N SER A 328 -0.13 -21.06 -2.51
CA SER A 328 0.61 -21.87 -3.50
C SER A 328 2.02 -21.35 -3.75
N ARG A 329 2.19 -20.02 -3.81
CA ARG A 329 3.45 -19.30 -4.09
C ARG A 329 4.32 -19.05 -2.85
N ALA A 330 3.87 -19.48 -1.66
CA ALA A 330 4.65 -19.30 -0.44
C ALA A 330 5.94 -20.12 -0.51
N GLN A 331 7.08 -19.50 -0.19
CA GLN A 331 8.41 -20.11 -0.28
C GLN A 331 8.53 -21.43 0.50
N THR A 332 7.83 -21.52 1.63
CA THR A 332 7.77 -22.71 2.48
C THR A 332 6.37 -22.90 3.05
N GLN A 333 6.05 -24.12 3.47
CA GLN A 333 4.76 -24.42 4.11
C GLN A 333 4.51 -23.55 5.34
N THR A 334 5.56 -23.25 6.13
CA THR A 334 5.44 -22.34 7.28
C THR A 334 4.97 -20.95 6.87
N VAL A 335 5.50 -20.39 5.77
CA VAL A 335 5.04 -19.10 5.25
C VAL A 335 3.59 -19.20 4.76
N ALA A 336 3.21 -20.32 4.15
CA ALA A 336 1.82 -20.56 3.74
C ALA A 336 0.88 -20.63 4.95
N GLU A 337 1.28 -21.30 6.03
CA GLU A 337 0.53 -21.39 7.29
C GLU A 337 0.40 -20.03 7.98
N GLU A 338 1.44 -19.20 7.95
CA GLU A 338 1.39 -17.82 8.45
C GLU A 338 0.41 -16.96 7.66
N LEU A 339 0.34 -17.11 6.32
CA LEU A 339 -0.68 -16.45 5.50
C LEU A 339 -2.08 -16.88 5.94
N VAL A 340 -2.31 -18.19 6.10
CA VAL A 340 -3.59 -18.74 6.57
C VAL A 340 -3.96 -18.19 7.96
N ARG A 341 -2.99 -18.10 8.87
CA ARG A 341 -3.18 -17.55 10.22
C ARG A 341 -3.67 -16.11 10.19
N GLU A 342 -3.09 -15.26 9.35
CA GLU A 342 -3.51 -13.86 9.23
C GLU A 342 -4.90 -13.72 8.59
N MET A 343 -5.24 -14.57 7.60
CA MET A 343 -6.58 -14.61 7.03
C MET A 343 -7.63 -15.01 8.07
N ASP A 344 -7.36 -16.08 8.83
CA ASP A 344 -8.26 -16.54 9.90
C ASP A 344 -8.43 -15.49 11.00
N TRP A 345 -7.33 -14.87 11.43
CA TRP A 345 -7.38 -13.80 12.44
C TRP A 345 -8.26 -12.64 11.97
N TYR A 346 -8.12 -12.23 10.71
CA TYR A 346 -8.89 -11.12 10.15
C TYR A 346 -10.36 -11.47 9.90
N ASP A 347 -10.66 -12.69 9.45
CA ASP A 347 -12.03 -13.21 9.32
C ASP A 347 -12.74 -13.17 10.68
N ARG A 348 -12.06 -13.62 11.75
CA ARG A 348 -12.58 -13.55 13.13
C ARG A 348 -12.74 -12.11 13.63
N TYR A 349 -11.85 -11.19 13.24
CA TYR A 349 -11.99 -9.77 13.56
C TYR A 349 -13.25 -9.16 12.93
N LEU A 350 -13.49 -9.40 11.62
CA LEU A 350 -14.69 -8.90 10.94
C LEU A 350 -15.97 -9.52 11.52
N ALA A 351 -15.95 -10.82 11.83
CA ALA A 351 -17.10 -11.51 12.42
C ALA A 351 -17.50 -10.93 13.79
N LYS A 352 -16.53 -10.54 14.64
CA LYS A 352 -16.81 -9.86 15.91
C LYS A 352 -17.50 -8.51 15.72
N GLY A 353 -17.20 -7.82 14.62
CA GLY A 353 -17.80 -6.55 14.25
C GLY A 353 -19.08 -6.67 13.42
N GLU A 354 -19.61 -7.89 13.23
CA GLU A 354 -20.76 -8.18 12.37
C GLU A 354 -20.60 -7.63 10.93
N ALA A 355 -19.37 -7.61 10.44
CA ALA A 355 -19.01 -7.11 9.12
C ALA A 355 -18.62 -8.26 8.17
N ASP A 356 -18.85 -8.06 6.88
CA ASP A 356 -18.40 -8.98 5.82
C ASP A 356 -17.48 -8.26 4.82
N ARG A 357 -16.51 -9.01 4.28
CA ARG A 357 -15.52 -8.48 3.33
C ARG A 357 -16.13 -7.95 2.03
N SER A 358 -17.31 -8.42 1.62
CA SER A 358 -18.00 -7.92 0.43
C SER A 358 -18.30 -6.42 0.50
N ALA A 359 -18.42 -5.85 1.70
CA ALA A 359 -18.58 -4.41 1.92
C ALA A 359 -17.41 -3.58 1.37
N ASN A 360 -16.24 -4.18 1.15
CA ASN A 360 -15.08 -3.52 0.58
C ASN A 360 -15.23 -3.16 -0.91
N THR A 361 -16.16 -3.80 -1.63
CA THR A 361 -16.44 -3.44 -3.03
C THR A 361 -17.39 -2.25 -3.05
N THR A 362 -16.82 -1.04 -3.09
CA THR A 362 -17.59 0.21 -3.04
C THR A 362 -18.43 0.42 -4.31
N PRO A 363 -19.53 1.20 -4.26
CA PRO A 363 -20.31 1.56 -5.45
C PRO A 363 -19.45 2.17 -6.57
N GLY A 364 -18.37 2.86 -6.20
CA GLY A 364 -17.44 3.43 -7.16
C GLY A 364 -16.53 2.40 -7.83
N ASN A 365 -16.16 1.30 -7.16
CA ASN A 365 -15.43 0.19 -7.78
C ASN A 365 -16.31 -0.52 -8.82
N LYS A 366 -17.58 -0.72 -8.48
CA LYS A 366 -18.61 -1.32 -9.33
C LYS A 366 -18.86 -0.51 -10.59
N LYS A 367 -19.05 0.80 -10.42
CA LYS A 367 -19.10 1.76 -11.55
C LYS A 367 -17.81 1.75 -12.38
N GLY A 368 -16.68 1.41 -11.76
CA GLY A 368 -15.38 1.23 -12.41
C GLY A 368 -15.19 -0.13 -13.09
N GLY A 369 -16.21 -1.01 -13.15
CA GLY A 369 -16.20 -2.26 -13.91
C GLY A 369 -15.84 -3.53 -13.12
N LEU A 370 -15.62 -3.42 -11.81
CA LEU A 370 -15.40 -4.58 -10.91
C LEU A 370 -16.74 -5.17 -10.49
N SER A 371 -17.00 -6.42 -10.84
CA SER A 371 -18.29 -7.08 -10.55
C SER A 371 -18.42 -7.53 -9.11
N ASN A 372 -17.33 -7.97 -8.47
CA ASN A 372 -17.35 -8.44 -7.08
C ASN A 372 -15.94 -8.47 -6.46
N ILE A 373 -15.88 -8.86 -5.19
CA ILE A 373 -14.66 -8.90 -4.39
C ILE A 373 -13.67 -9.99 -4.84
N VAL A 374 -14.12 -11.07 -5.48
CA VAL A 374 -13.25 -12.13 -6.02
C VAL A 374 -12.45 -11.60 -7.20
N GLU A 375 -13.14 -10.94 -8.14
CA GLU A 375 -12.50 -10.28 -9.28
C GLU A 375 -11.53 -9.17 -8.82
N LYS A 376 -11.94 -8.38 -7.82
CA LYS A 376 -11.06 -7.39 -7.20
C LYS A 376 -9.82 -8.08 -6.61
N SER A 377 -10.00 -9.20 -5.91
CA SER A 377 -8.90 -9.91 -5.27
C SER A 377 -7.88 -10.44 -6.26
N LEU A 378 -8.35 -11.03 -7.37
CA LEU A 378 -7.49 -11.48 -8.45
C LEU A 378 -6.66 -10.34 -9.04
N GLY A 379 -7.27 -9.17 -9.28
CA GLY A 379 -6.55 -7.99 -9.75
C GLY A 379 -5.59 -7.40 -8.72
N SER A 380 -5.95 -7.45 -7.43
CA SER A 380 -5.15 -6.92 -6.33
C SER A 380 -3.92 -7.76 -6.02
N ILE A 381 -3.95 -9.09 -6.20
CA ILE A 381 -2.76 -9.94 -5.96
C ILE A 381 -1.70 -9.79 -7.06
N VAL A 382 -2.04 -9.31 -8.26
CA VAL A 382 -1.07 -9.17 -9.37
C VAL A 382 0.07 -8.20 -9.01
N LYS A 383 -0.19 -7.22 -8.11
CA LYS A 383 0.86 -6.30 -7.62
C LYS A 383 2.01 -7.01 -6.90
N SER A 384 1.79 -8.24 -6.42
CA SER A 384 2.83 -9.07 -5.80
C SER A 384 3.81 -9.70 -6.80
N GLY A 385 3.62 -9.48 -8.10
CA GLY A 385 4.48 -10.05 -9.14
C GLY A 385 4.37 -11.56 -9.22
N SER A 386 5.45 -12.19 -9.67
CA SER A 386 5.55 -13.64 -9.87
C SER A 386 6.47 -14.34 -8.88
N SER A 387 7.24 -13.60 -8.07
CA SER A 387 8.18 -14.17 -7.09
C SER A 387 7.51 -14.92 -5.94
N ALA A 388 8.28 -15.79 -5.26
CA ALA A 388 7.82 -16.52 -4.09
C ALA A 388 7.61 -15.57 -2.90
N ILE A 389 6.60 -15.83 -2.06
CA ILE A 389 6.37 -15.06 -0.83
C ILE A 389 7.32 -15.59 0.24
N ASN A 390 8.19 -14.73 0.78
CA ASN A 390 9.27 -15.10 1.69
C ASN A 390 8.90 -14.98 3.17
N GLY A 391 7.85 -14.23 3.51
CA GLY A 391 7.42 -14.09 4.90
C GLY A 391 6.11 -13.33 5.06
N VAL A 392 5.59 -13.36 6.29
CA VAL A 392 4.33 -12.72 6.68
C VAL A 392 4.55 -11.86 7.92
N LEU A 393 3.90 -10.70 7.96
CA LEU A 393 3.87 -9.81 9.13
C LEU A 393 2.44 -9.61 9.58
N GLY A 394 2.17 -9.79 10.86
CA GLY A 394 0.91 -9.38 11.47
C GLY A 394 0.84 -7.85 11.68
N PRO A 395 -0.35 -7.29 11.98
CA PRO A 395 -0.52 -5.84 12.10
C PRO A 395 0.45 -5.19 13.10
N GLY A 396 1.28 -4.27 12.60
CA GLY A 396 2.24 -3.50 13.39
C GLY A 396 3.57 -4.22 13.65
N GLU A 397 3.79 -5.42 13.10
CA GLU A 397 5.09 -6.09 13.15
C GLU A 397 6.09 -5.44 12.20
N ARG A 398 7.38 -5.47 12.58
CA ARG A 398 8.49 -4.98 11.75
C ARG A 398 9.05 -6.12 10.91
N PHE A 399 9.46 -5.83 9.67
CA PHE A 399 10.09 -6.82 8.80
C PHE A 399 11.35 -7.42 9.45
N LYS A 400 11.59 -8.71 9.21
CA LYS A 400 12.78 -9.44 9.65
C LYS A 400 13.53 -10.14 8.51
N HIS A 401 12.91 -10.18 7.33
CA HIS A 401 13.37 -10.93 6.17
C HIS A 401 13.38 -10.01 4.94
N LYS A 402 14.35 -10.24 4.05
CA LYS A 402 14.37 -9.65 2.70
C LYS A 402 13.44 -10.47 1.78
N GLY A 403 13.08 -9.90 0.65
CA GLY A 403 12.21 -10.56 -0.34
C GLY A 403 10.77 -10.04 -0.33
N LEU A 404 9.84 -10.85 -0.84
CA LEU A 404 8.43 -10.50 -0.97
C LEU A 404 7.69 -10.86 0.32
N ILE A 405 7.15 -9.86 0.99
CA ILE A 405 6.53 -9.99 2.30
C ILE A 405 5.05 -9.65 2.22
N PHE A 406 4.20 -10.52 2.77
CA PHE A 406 2.81 -10.17 3.00
C PHE A 406 2.67 -9.47 4.36
N CYS A 407 2.40 -8.17 4.35
CA CYS A 407 2.16 -7.41 5.56
C CYS A 407 0.65 -7.30 5.80
N ALA A 408 0.09 -8.08 6.72
CA ALA A 408 -1.34 -8.13 6.97
C ALA A 408 -1.85 -6.80 7.55
N THR A 409 -2.70 -6.12 6.78
CA THR A 409 -3.37 -4.87 7.17
C THR A 409 -4.83 -4.87 6.74
N PRO A 410 -5.68 -4.04 7.37
CA PRO A 410 -6.91 -3.58 6.74
C PRO A 410 -6.66 -2.93 5.38
N ALA A 411 -7.66 -2.98 4.49
CA ALA A 411 -7.61 -2.35 3.17
C ALA A 411 -7.85 -0.82 3.18
N SER A 412 -8.15 -0.23 4.35
CA SER A 412 -8.30 1.22 4.48
C SER A 412 -6.96 1.91 4.20
N ASP A 413 -6.91 2.78 3.19
CA ASP A 413 -5.70 3.46 2.68
C ASP A 413 -4.79 4.01 3.80
N PHE A 414 -5.40 4.68 4.79
CA PHE A 414 -4.67 5.34 5.88
C PHE A 414 -4.15 4.36 6.92
N VAL A 415 -4.93 3.31 7.21
CA VAL A 415 -4.53 2.26 8.15
C VAL A 415 -3.45 1.37 7.54
N CYS A 416 -3.58 1.02 6.26
CA CYS A 416 -2.60 0.22 5.54
C CYS A 416 -1.25 0.94 5.47
N GLY A 417 -1.23 2.20 5.00
CA GLY A 417 0.00 3.00 4.99
C GLY A 417 0.64 3.17 6.37
N THR A 418 -0.17 3.38 7.42
CA THR A 418 0.33 3.46 8.81
C THR A 418 1.01 2.15 9.24
N LEU A 419 0.39 0.99 8.96
CA LEU A 419 0.96 -0.30 9.35
C LEU A 419 2.17 -0.67 8.51
N GLN A 420 2.24 -0.29 7.23
CA GLN A 420 3.44 -0.47 6.41
C GLN A 420 4.60 0.45 6.85
N LEU A 421 4.31 1.67 7.28
CA LEU A 421 5.31 2.55 7.93
C LEU A 421 5.85 1.90 9.21
N ALA A 422 4.97 1.36 10.05
CA ALA A 422 5.35 0.62 11.24
C ALA A 422 6.15 -0.65 10.88
N ALA A 423 5.81 -1.31 9.77
CA ALA A 423 6.55 -2.46 9.28
C ALA A 423 7.98 -2.11 8.89
N GLY A 424 8.25 -0.85 8.54
CA GLY A 424 9.58 -0.31 8.24
C GLY A 424 9.76 0.11 6.79
N MET A 425 8.69 0.25 6.00
CA MET A 425 8.82 0.76 4.63
C MET A 425 9.47 2.14 4.59
N ASN A 426 10.28 2.37 3.57
CA ASN A 426 10.95 3.66 3.34
C ASN A 426 10.56 4.29 1.99
N LEU A 427 9.77 3.60 1.17
CA LEU A 427 9.13 4.14 -0.03
C LEU A 427 7.75 3.48 -0.16
N HIS A 428 6.75 4.23 -0.62
CA HIS A 428 5.40 3.72 -0.82
C HIS A 428 4.93 3.93 -2.26
N VAL A 429 4.25 2.94 -2.83
CA VAL A 429 3.55 3.06 -4.10
C VAL A 429 2.06 2.81 -3.92
N PHE A 430 1.27 3.68 -4.54
CA PHE A 430 -0.18 3.71 -4.41
C PHE A 430 -0.83 3.71 -5.79
N THR A 431 -1.52 2.63 -6.15
CA THR A 431 -2.25 2.55 -7.43
C THR A 431 -3.68 3.07 -7.28
N THR A 432 -4.18 3.79 -8.28
CA THR A 432 -5.51 4.39 -8.19
C THR A 432 -6.21 4.60 -9.54
N GLY A 433 -7.49 4.27 -9.58
CA GLY A 433 -8.43 4.67 -10.64
C GLY A 433 -9.12 6.01 -10.40
N ARG A 434 -8.76 6.70 -9.31
CA ARG A 434 -9.34 7.99 -8.88
C ARG A 434 -8.27 9.03 -8.52
N GLY A 435 -8.62 10.31 -8.67
CA GLY A 435 -7.77 11.44 -8.25
C GLY A 435 -7.83 11.62 -6.74
N THR A 436 -7.09 10.80 -6.01
CA THR A 436 -7.01 10.86 -4.54
C THR A 436 -5.80 11.67 -4.09
N PRO A 437 -5.96 12.55 -3.08
CA PRO A 437 -4.86 13.32 -2.51
C PRO A 437 -4.07 12.53 -1.45
N TYR A 438 -4.22 11.20 -1.39
CA TYR A 438 -3.53 10.36 -0.41
C TYR A 438 -2.02 10.59 -0.39
N GLY A 439 -1.45 10.73 0.82
CA GLY A 439 -0.02 10.80 1.04
C GLY A 439 0.37 10.58 2.51
N LEU A 440 1.65 10.30 2.73
CA LEU A 440 2.21 9.98 4.05
C LEU A 440 3.29 11.00 4.39
N ALA A 441 3.32 11.45 5.64
CA ALA A 441 4.34 12.40 6.09
C ALA A 441 5.73 11.75 6.30
N MET A 442 5.78 10.44 6.58
CA MET A 442 7.02 9.75 6.95
C MET A 442 7.77 9.13 5.77
N ALA A 443 7.12 8.97 4.61
CA ALA A 443 7.74 8.34 3.44
C ALA A 443 7.15 8.91 2.14
N PRO A 444 7.96 9.02 1.06
CA PRO A 444 7.46 9.42 -0.24
C PRO A 444 6.42 8.43 -0.77
N VAL A 445 5.34 8.96 -1.36
CA VAL A 445 4.25 8.19 -1.96
C VAL A 445 4.22 8.42 -3.46
N VAL A 446 4.56 7.40 -4.23
CA VAL A 446 4.46 7.36 -5.69
C VAL A 446 3.04 6.96 -6.08
N LYS A 447 2.30 7.86 -6.75
CA LYS A 447 0.94 7.60 -7.23
C LYS A 447 0.93 7.17 -8.69
N VAL A 448 0.39 5.99 -8.95
CA VAL A 448 0.29 5.40 -10.29
C VAL A 448 -1.17 5.33 -10.73
N SER A 449 -1.51 5.99 -11.83
CA SER A 449 -2.88 5.93 -12.38
C SER A 449 -3.11 4.65 -13.17
N THR A 450 -4.34 4.14 -13.14
CA THR A 450 -4.74 2.96 -13.93
C THR A 450 -5.07 3.30 -15.38
N ARG A 451 -5.33 4.58 -15.68
CA ARG A 451 -5.78 5.09 -16.98
C ARG A 451 -5.10 6.43 -17.33
N THR A 452 -4.94 6.68 -18.63
CA THR A 452 -4.31 7.90 -19.13
C THR A 452 -5.21 9.11 -18.92
N GLU A 453 -6.52 8.99 -19.12
CA GLU A 453 -7.46 10.09 -18.86
C GLU A 453 -7.40 10.55 -17.40
N LEU A 454 -7.08 9.65 -16.47
CA LEU A 454 -6.91 10.01 -15.06
C LEU A 454 -5.62 10.81 -14.84
N ALA A 455 -4.50 10.36 -15.40
CA ALA A 455 -3.23 11.09 -15.34
C ALA A 455 -3.35 12.50 -15.95
N GLN A 456 -4.04 12.62 -17.08
CA GLN A 456 -4.27 13.90 -17.75
C GLN A 456 -5.20 14.83 -16.97
N ARG A 457 -6.17 14.26 -16.24
CA ARG A 457 -7.08 15.04 -15.39
C ARG A 457 -6.41 15.53 -14.11
N TRP A 458 -5.46 14.76 -13.57
CA TRP A 458 -4.77 15.05 -12.32
C TRP A 458 -3.24 15.03 -12.49
N PRO A 459 -2.69 15.90 -13.37
CA PRO A 459 -1.27 15.88 -13.74
C PRO A 459 -0.34 16.28 -12.59
N ASP A 460 -0.90 16.88 -11.53
CA ASP A 460 -0.26 17.35 -10.30
C ASP A 460 -0.56 16.45 -9.09
N LEU A 461 -1.19 15.29 -9.29
CA LEU A 461 -1.34 14.24 -8.28
C LEU A 461 -0.76 12.90 -8.71
N ILE A 462 -0.78 12.60 -10.02
CA ILE A 462 -0.31 11.33 -10.58
C ILE A 462 1.16 11.46 -11.00
N ASP A 463 2.00 10.59 -10.45
CA ASP A 463 3.42 10.53 -10.76
C ASP A 463 3.71 9.73 -12.03
N ILE A 464 3.00 8.60 -12.24
CA ILE A 464 3.18 7.69 -13.38
C ILE A 464 1.85 7.28 -13.99
N ASP A 465 1.75 7.32 -15.33
CA ASP A 465 0.58 6.87 -16.10
C ASP A 465 0.72 5.41 -16.57
N ALA A 466 -0.04 4.49 -15.95
CA ALA A 466 -0.10 3.09 -16.41
C ALA A 466 -1.17 2.84 -17.48
N GLY A 467 -2.05 3.80 -17.78
CA GLY A 467 -3.02 3.69 -18.86
C GLY A 467 -2.41 3.52 -20.25
N ARG A 468 -1.13 3.88 -20.39
CA ARG A 468 -0.32 3.57 -21.58
C ARG A 468 -0.36 2.08 -21.96
N ILE A 469 -0.46 1.18 -20.98
CA ILE A 469 -0.63 -0.27 -21.20
C ILE A 469 -1.96 -0.56 -21.90
N ALA A 470 -3.07 -0.04 -21.39
CA ALA A 470 -4.39 -0.27 -21.97
C ALA A 470 -4.50 0.26 -23.41
N THR A 471 -3.74 1.30 -23.74
CA THR A 471 -3.71 1.90 -25.08
C THR A 471 -2.70 1.27 -26.03
N GLY A 472 -1.87 0.33 -25.59
CA GLY A 472 -0.79 -0.29 -26.37
C GLY A 472 0.43 0.62 -26.59
N ARG A 473 0.53 1.73 -25.85
CA ARG A 473 1.65 2.69 -25.92
C ARG A 473 2.85 2.30 -25.05
N ALA A 474 2.67 1.34 -24.16
CA ALA A 474 3.72 0.72 -23.36
C ALA A 474 3.33 -0.73 -23.06
N THR A 475 4.32 -1.59 -22.91
CA THR A 475 4.18 -2.93 -22.36
C THR A 475 4.22 -2.91 -20.82
N ILE A 476 3.86 -4.03 -20.19
CA ILE A 476 3.97 -4.17 -18.74
C ILE A 476 5.43 -4.09 -18.31
N GLU A 477 6.32 -4.70 -19.09
CA GLU A 477 7.76 -4.78 -18.86
C GLU A 477 8.42 -3.40 -18.96
N GLU A 478 8.11 -2.62 -20.00
CA GLU A 478 8.62 -1.26 -20.18
C GLU A 478 8.20 -0.37 -19.01
N LEU A 479 6.93 -0.41 -18.62
CA LEU A 479 6.46 0.38 -17.50
C LEU A 479 7.01 -0.12 -16.15
N GLY A 480 7.22 -1.41 -16.00
CA GLY A 480 7.84 -1.99 -14.81
C GLY A 480 9.29 -1.54 -14.62
N TRP A 481 10.07 -1.44 -15.70
CA TRP A 481 11.41 -0.83 -15.67
C TRP A 481 11.36 0.67 -15.39
N GLU A 482 10.41 1.40 -15.98
CA GLU A 482 10.21 2.83 -15.69
C GLU A 482 9.93 3.05 -14.20
N LEU A 483 9.04 2.26 -13.60
CA LEU A 483 8.73 2.28 -12.17
C LEU A 483 9.95 1.94 -11.32
N PHE A 484 10.69 0.89 -11.66
CA PHE A 484 11.90 0.50 -10.94
C PHE A 484 12.91 1.65 -10.86
N HIS A 485 13.20 2.31 -11.98
CA HIS A 485 14.10 3.47 -12.00
C HIS A 485 13.53 4.66 -11.25
N TYR A 486 12.23 4.95 -11.42
CA TYR A 486 11.55 6.03 -10.71
C TYR A 486 11.63 5.84 -9.19
N TYR A 487 11.48 4.61 -8.69
CA TYR A 487 11.62 4.29 -7.27
C TYR A 487 13.01 4.61 -6.74
N LEU A 488 14.07 4.24 -7.47
CA LEU A 488 15.45 4.54 -7.08
C LEU A 488 15.73 6.06 -7.11
N ASP A 489 15.18 6.79 -8.07
CA ASP A 489 15.32 8.24 -8.15
C ASP A 489 14.57 8.98 -7.01
N VAL A 490 13.37 8.52 -6.66
CA VAL A 490 12.61 9.05 -5.51
C VAL A 490 13.31 8.71 -4.20
N ALA A 491 13.79 7.48 -4.04
CA ALA A 491 14.56 7.05 -2.87
C ALA A 491 15.84 7.89 -2.70
N SER A 492 16.51 8.21 -3.83
CA SER A 492 17.70 9.08 -3.89
C SER A 492 17.42 10.56 -3.65
N GLY A 493 16.16 10.99 -3.66
CA GLY A 493 15.78 12.41 -3.61
C GLY A 493 16.06 13.19 -4.92
N LYS A 494 16.36 12.49 -6.03
CA LYS A 494 16.54 13.11 -7.36
C LYS A 494 15.20 13.52 -7.97
N GLN A 495 14.15 12.77 -7.64
CA GLN A 495 12.77 13.02 -8.02
C GLN A 495 11.92 13.20 -6.75
N GLN A 496 11.05 14.21 -6.75
CA GLN A 496 10.03 14.38 -5.72
C GLN A 496 8.68 13.95 -6.28
N THR A 497 7.92 13.19 -5.50
CA THR A 497 6.55 12.85 -5.87
C THR A 497 5.64 14.07 -5.71
N TRP A 498 4.51 14.07 -6.38
CA TRP A 498 3.52 15.15 -6.21
C TRP A 498 3.00 15.26 -4.78
N ALA A 499 2.92 14.14 -4.06
CA ALA A 499 2.55 14.13 -2.65
C ALA A 499 3.50 14.99 -1.80
N GLU A 500 4.81 14.86 -2.04
CA GLU A 500 5.84 15.62 -1.34
C GLU A 500 5.82 17.09 -1.75
N LYS A 501 5.72 17.39 -3.06
CA LYS A 501 5.68 18.76 -3.58
C LYS A 501 4.52 19.56 -2.98
N HIS A 502 3.37 18.93 -2.83
CA HIS A 502 2.17 19.56 -2.27
C HIS A 502 2.04 19.37 -0.76
N LYS A 503 2.94 18.63 -0.11
CA LYS A 503 2.90 18.29 1.32
C LYS A 503 1.55 17.66 1.72
N LEU A 504 1.07 16.74 0.89
CA LEU A 504 -0.18 16.01 1.11
C LEU A 504 0.06 14.95 2.18
N HIS A 505 -0.16 15.32 3.44
CA HIS A 505 0.06 14.46 4.58
C HIS A 505 -1.29 14.10 5.21
N ASN A 506 -1.61 12.81 5.26
CA ASN A 506 -2.73 12.31 6.04
C ASN A 506 -2.30 11.94 7.45
N ASP A 507 -3.24 12.01 8.38
CA ASP A 507 -3.03 11.62 9.77
C ASP A 507 -2.65 10.13 9.87
N ILE A 508 -1.76 9.83 10.82
CA ILE A 508 -1.46 8.46 11.22
C ILE A 508 -2.74 7.84 11.78
N THR A 509 -3.17 6.72 11.20
CA THR A 509 -4.40 6.04 11.59
C THR A 509 -4.06 4.66 12.12
N LEU A 510 -4.02 4.53 13.45
CA LEU A 510 -3.74 3.25 14.10
C LEU A 510 -4.85 2.23 13.87
N PHE A 511 -4.45 0.99 13.64
CA PHE A 511 -5.37 -0.14 13.73
C PHE A 511 -5.52 -0.56 15.19
N ASN A 512 -6.69 -0.30 15.78
CA ASN A 512 -7.02 -0.69 17.14
C ASN A 512 -8.19 -1.69 17.16
N PRO A 513 -7.92 -3.00 17.14
CA PRO A 513 -8.97 -4.03 17.27
C PRO A 513 -9.42 -4.25 18.72
N ALA A 514 -8.77 -3.65 19.71
CA ALA A 514 -9.18 -3.74 21.11
C ALA A 514 -10.32 -2.74 21.42
N PRO A 515 -11.26 -3.08 22.33
CA PRO A 515 -12.34 -2.19 22.70
C PRO A 515 -11.83 -0.90 23.34
N ILE A 516 -12.48 0.21 23.01
CA ILE A 516 -12.36 1.48 23.74
C ILE A 516 -13.27 1.38 24.97
N THR A 517 -12.74 1.73 26.15
CA THR A 517 -13.43 1.56 27.45
C THR A 517 -14.22 2.78 27.86
#